data_AF-A0A166U758-F1
#
_entry.id   AF-A0A166U758-F1
#
_cell.length_a   1.000
_cell.length_b   1.000
_cell.length_c   1.000
_cell.angle_alpha   90.00
_cell.angle_beta   90.00
_cell.angle_gamma   90.00
#
_symmetry.space_group_name_H-M   'P 1'
#
loop_
_entity.id
_entity.type
_entity.pdbx_description
1 polymer ?
#
loop_
_entity_poly.entity_id
_entity_poly.type
_entity_poly.pdbx_seq_one_letter_code
_entity_poly.pdbx_strand_id
1 'polypeptide(L)'
;MSSVPATTGVMPPPFPPVNLDLLPPAGLLIGVFSMESAFERRMLVRTTWAGHQRSRDGAGSGDGGNGTSRTIVRFILGQPRKEWESRIRFEMEMYNDIVILPVTENMNEGKSWSFFSWAAVDAWVPPMYFNTTKPPPVLSYANSTHSAPPLAPHDPILARLDRSTPSPQRWVRPDFVVKVDDDSFVMLAELEARLRLELHAQAHPADVPTHPASTAHPRATQEDTASNATSMFMTTTQVHDPTASALDARTPLPSPPAVTDPLVYWGYLVKNRFMAGELYALSWSLASWVAADPVVRTMIKGKEDVTTARWMRQHPQASEIRWTNERCWIYDHPRAGTVYSHGFLFPSEATRVRRNIISFPDNTAQDVLGEQPASWTATVNAALAPAAWAYSTVSTFGSRYKPPVAELSTLESVEALVEGSDMSMLHEGGTMTSDYAWTHREGRLKRYENKRVGGTVVVHFIKKHVWFLETALAMLESDEHSEAESQLLHEHDTTIAAFSKAFARHRR
;
A
#
# COMPACT_ATOMS: atom_id res chain seq x y z
N MET A 1 -1.85 11.38 -24.69
CA MET A 1 -1.05 11.08 -23.48
C MET A 1 -1.78 11.74 -22.32
N SER A 2 -2.37 10.98 -21.39
CA SER A 2 -2.99 11.60 -20.21
C SER A 2 -1.90 11.85 -19.17
N SER A 3 -1.69 13.12 -18.82
CA SER A 3 -0.75 13.51 -17.78
C SER A 3 -1.37 13.25 -16.41
N VAL A 4 -0.83 12.27 -15.68
CA VAL A 4 -1.02 12.19 -14.22
C VAL A 4 -0.63 13.56 -13.64
N PRO A 5 -1.42 14.15 -12.71
CA PRO A 5 -1.07 15.44 -12.13
C PRO A 5 0.34 15.41 -11.59
N ALA A 6 1.18 16.36 -12.02
CA ALA A 6 2.40 16.65 -11.31
C ALA A 6 2.02 17.01 -9.87
N THR A 7 2.72 16.47 -8.87
CA THR A 7 2.54 16.85 -7.47
C THR A 7 2.72 18.35 -7.35
N THR A 8 1.60 19.06 -7.22
CA THR A 8 1.57 20.46 -6.80
C THR A 8 2.22 20.54 -5.41
N GLY A 9 2.84 21.68 -5.09
CA GLY A 9 3.57 21.90 -3.83
C GLY A 9 2.71 21.93 -2.57
N VAL A 10 1.52 21.32 -2.59
CA VAL A 10 0.64 21.16 -1.45
C VAL A 10 1.13 19.99 -0.62
N MET A 11 1.46 20.25 0.65
CA MET A 11 1.78 19.19 1.62
C MET A 11 0.68 18.12 1.62
N PRO A 12 1.00 16.82 1.50
CA PRO A 12 -0.01 15.78 1.65
C PRO A 12 -0.68 15.89 3.03
N PRO A 13 -2.01 15.65 3.12
CA PRO A 13 -2.74 15.79 4.36
C PRO A 13 -2.16 14.88 5.45
N PRO A 14 -2.28 15.27 6.73
CA PRO A 14 -1.76 14.47 7.84
C PRO A 14 -2.45 13.10 7.88
N PHE A 15 -1.64 12.05 7.96
CA PHE A 15 -2.11 10.69 8.16
C PHE A 15 -1.88 10.26 9.64
N PRO A 16 -2.81 9.50 10.25
CA PRO A 16 -4.11 9.15 9.74
C PRO A 16 -5.09 10.34 9.82
N PRO A 17 -6.09 10.43 8.93
CA PRO A 17 -7.15 11.41 9.07
C PRO A 17 -8.01 11.07 10.30
N VAL A 18 -8.52 12.11 10.98
CA VAL A 18 -9.27 11.99 12.24
C VAL A 18 -10.47 11.04 12.14
N ASN A 19 -11.05 10.88 10.96
CA ASN A 19 -12.20 10.02 10.71
C ASN A 19 -11.86 8.58 10.25
N LEU A 20 -10.60 8.15 10.26
CA LEU A 20 -10.18 6.82 9.77
C LEU A 20 -10.97 5.68 10.43
N ASP A 21 -11.10 5.72 11.76
CA ASP A 21 -11.78 4.66 12.54
C ASP A 21 -13.32 4.79 12.53
N LEU A 22 -13.86 5.85 11.91
CA LEU A 22 -15.29 5.95 11.58
C LEU A 22 -15.64 5.28 10.24
N LEU A 23 -14.64 4.89 9.45
CA LEU A 23 -14.81 4.19 8.17
C LEU A 23 -14.78 2.66 8.41
N PRO A 24 -15.73 1.90 7.84
CA PRO A 24 -15.66 0.45 7.77
C PRO A 24 -14.32 -0.08 7.22
N PRO A 25 -13.67 -1.04 7.91
CA PRO A 25 -12.44 -1.69 7.46
C PRO A 25 -12.52 -2.33 6.07
N ALA A 26 -11.40 -2.27 5.35
CA ALA A 26 -11.26 -2.88 4.03
C ALA A 26 -10.98 -4.39 4.13
N GLY A 27 -11.66 -5.17 3.29
CA GLY A 27 -11.42 -6.59 3.09
C GLY A 27 -10.23 -6.83 2.18
N LEU A 28 -9.25 -7.59 2.64
CA LEU A 28 -7.94 -7.71 2.00
C LEU A 28 -7.56 -9.18 1.84
N LEU A 29 -7.35 -9.61 0.60
CA LEU A 29 -6.60 -10.83 0.32
C LEU A 29 -5.16 -10.43 -0.03
N ILE A 30 -4.20 -10.87 0.78
CA ILE A 30 -2.77 -10.64 0.58
C ILE A 30 -2.12 -11.93 0.09
N GLY A 31 -1.75 -11.95 -1.19
CA GLY A 31 -1.00 -13.04 -1.82
C GLY A 31 0.50 -12.80 -1.75
N VAL A 32 1.19 -13.52 -0.87
CA VAL A 32 2.65 -13.49 -0.74
C VAL A 32 3.26 -14.46 -1.76
N PHE A 33 3.90 -13.93 -2.78
CA PHE A 33 4.53 -14.71 -3.85
C PHE A 33 5.79 -15.37 -3.30
N SER A 34 5.73 -16.68 -3.20
CA SER A 34 6.80 -17.52 -2.67
C SER A 34 7.04 -18.71 -3.61
N MET A 35 8.15 -19.41 -3.41
CA MET A 35 8.52 -20.60 -4.18
C MET A 35 8.61 -21.83 -3.27
N GLU A 36 8.41 -23.03 -3.81
CA GLU A 36 8.38 -24.30 -3.07
C GLU A 36 9.47 -24.44 -1.98
N SER A 37 10.72 -24.08 -2.29
CA SER A 37 11.88 -24.21 -1.39
C SER A 37 11.91 -23.19 -0.24
N ALA A 38 11.17 -22.09 -0.33
CA ALA A 38 11.22 -20.96 0.61
C ALA A 38 10.41 -21.18 1.92
N PHE A 39 10.35 -22.41 2.41
CA PHE A 39 9.64 -22.78 3.65
C PHE A 39 10.04 -21.91 4.85
N GLU A 40 11.35 -21.69 5.05
CA GLU A 40 11.85 -20.86 6.16
C GLU A 40 11.35 -19.41 6.05
N ARG A 41 11.27 -18.88 4.84
CA ARG A 41 10.76 -17.52 4.61
C ARG A 41 9.26 -17.43 4.91
N ARG A 42 8.48 -18.41 4.45
CA ARG A 42 7.05 -18.49 4.80
C ARG A 42 6.85 -18.62 6.30
N MET A 43 7.67 -19.41 6.99
CA MET A 43 7.61 -19.50 8.46
C MET A 43 7.88 -18.16 9.12
N LEU A 44 8.94 -17.43 8.71
CA LEU A 44 9.23 -16.10 9.23
C LEU A 44 8.06 -15.12 9.01
N VAL A 45 7.42 -15.14 7.84
CA VAL A 45 6.21 -14.34 7.57
C VAL A 45 5.08 -14.70 8.54
N ARG A 46 4.77 -15.99 8.72
CA ARG A 46 3.73 -16.49 9.64
C ARG A 46 3.96 -16.04 11.08
N THR A 47 5.18 -16.23 11.59
CA THR A 47 5.52 -15.99 13.01
C THR A 47 5.82 -14.54 13.34
N THR A 48 6.04 -13.68 12.33
CA THR A 48 6.21 -12.23 12.51
C THR A 48 5.00 -11.49 11.93
N TRP A 49 5.16 -10.68 10.89
CA TRP A 49 4.20 -9.64 10.50
C TRP A 49 2.80 -10.14 10.12
N ALA A 50 2.62 -11.39 9.69
CA ALA A 50 1.29 -11.91 9.38
C ALA A 50 0.48 -12.23 10.65
N GLY A 51 1.10 -12.86 11.65
CA GLY A 51 0.45 -13.30 12.89
C GLY A 51 0.57 -12.32 14.07
N HIS A 52 1.56 -11.44 14.07
CA HIS A 52 1.93 -10.65 15.24
C HIS A 52 0.98 -9.48 15.51
N GLN A 53 0.47 -9.38 16.74
CA GLN A 53 -0.56 -8.41 17.13
C GLN A 53 -0.19 -6.95 16.77
N ARG A 54 1.05 -6.52 17.05
CA ARG A 54 1.49 -5.14 16.73
C ARG A 54 1.54 -4.81 15.23
N SER A 55 1.59 -5.81 14.35
CA SER A 55 1.38 -5.60 12.89
C SER A 55 -0.09 -5.39 12.57
N ARG A 56 -0.98 -6.06 13.30
CA ARG A 56 -2.44 -6.13 13.05
C ARG A 56 -3.23 -4.97 13.66
N ASP A 57 -2.81 -4.48 14.82
CA ASP A 57 -3.51 -3.47 15.62
C ASP A 57 -2.93 -2.06 15.40
N GLY A 58 -1.63 -1.99 15.09
CA GLY A 58 -0.84 -0.76 15.02
C GLY A 58 -0.07 -0.46 16.31
N ALA A 59 0.27 0.81 16.50
CA ALA A 59 0.83 1.38 17.73
C ALA A 59 -0.26 1.93 18.66
N GLY A 60 0.13 2.50 19.80
CA GLY A 60 -0.84 3.08 20.74
C GLY A 60 -1.71 2.04 21.43
N SER A 61 -2.90 2.47 21.86
CA SER A 61 -3.93 1.59 22.44
C SER A 61 -4.55 0.60 21.43
N GLY A 62 -4.09 0.60 20.17
CA GLY A 62 -4.64 -0.23 19.10
C GLY A 62 -6.11 0.06 18.76
N ASP A 63 -6.67 -0.77 17.89
CA ASP A 63 -8.12 -0.89 17.66
C ASP A 63 -8.65 -2.28 18.02
N GLY A 64 -7.83 -3.08 18.72
CA GLY A 64 -8.10 -4.49 19.04
C GLY A 64 -8.03 -5.45 17.84
N GLY A 65 -7.40 -5.02 16.73
CA GLY A 65 -7.33 -5.79 15.48
C GLY A 65 -8.59 -5.65 14.63
N ASN A 66 -9.46 -4.71 14.95
CA ASN A 66 -10.70 -4.45 14.22
C ASN A 66 -10.42 -4.02 12.77
N GLY A 67 -9.41 -3.19 12.51
CA GLY A 67 -9.03 -2.78 11.16
C GLY A 67 -8.59 -3.96 10.29
N THR A 68 -7.71 -4.81 10.80
CA THR A 68 -7.23 -5.98 10.04
C THR A 68 -8.09 -7.24 10.21
N SER A 69 -9.32 -7.08 10.73
CA SER A 69 -10.27 -8.18 10.97
C SER A 69 -10.73 -8.90 9.70
N ARG A 70 -10.66 -8.21 8.54
CA ARG A 70 -10.99 -8.72 7.21
C ARG A 70 -9.73 -8.94 6.34
N THR A 71 -8.55 -9.02 6.95
CA THR A 71 -7.26 -9.16 6.25
C THR A 71 -6.71 -10.58 6.34
N ILE A 72 -6.66 -11.27 5.20
CA ILE A 72 -6.24 -12.66 5.04
C ILE A 72 -4.91 -12.73 4.27
N VAL A 73 -3.96 -13.54 4.75
CA VAL A 73 -2.63 -13.71 4.12
C VAL A 73 -2.48 -15.15 3.63
N ARG A 74 -2.12 -15.33 2.35
CA ARG A 74 -1.92 -16.62 1.70
C ARG A 74 -0.63 -16.63 0.89
N PHE A 75 0.09 -17.74 0.87
CA PHE A 75 1.31 -17.94 0.09
C PHE A 75 0.97 -18.48 -1.31
N ILE A 76 1.46 -17.81 -2.34
CA ILE A 76 1.10 -18.07 -3.73
C ILE A 76 2.28 -18.74 -4.43
N LEU A 77 2.10 -20.01 -4.77
CA LEU A 77 3.09 -20.85 -5.46
C LEU A 77 2.50 -21.30 -6.82
N GLY A 78 3.36 -21.54 -7.80
CA GLY A 78 3.02 -22.39 -8.96
C GLY A 78 3.02 -23.87 -8.58
N GLN A 79 2.81 -24.73 -9.57
CA GLN A 79 2.95 -26.18 -9.43
C GLN A 79 4.37 -26.52 -8.92
N PRO A 80 4.50 -27.18 -7.75
CA PRO A 80 5.79 -27.60 -7.24
C PRO A 80 6.38 -28.71 -8.10
N ARG A 81 7.71 -28.81 -8.13
CA ARG A 81 8.42 -29.95 -8.70
C ARG A 81 8.23 -31.18 -7.81
N LYS A 82 8.40 -32.35 -8.42
CA LYS A 82 8.12 -33.66 -7.81
C LYS A 82 8.88 -33.90 -6.49
N GLU A 83 10.09 -33.38 -6.38
CA GLU A 83 10.91 -33.47 -5.15
C GLU A 83 10.38 -32.63 -3.99
N TRP A 84 9.53 -31.62 -4.24
CA TRP A 84 8.93 -30.74 -3.22
C TRP A 84 7.46 -31.04 -2.91
N GLU A 85 6.72 -31.70 -3.81
CA GLU A 85 5.29 -32.01 -3.68
C GLU A 85 4.87 -32.47 -2.27
N SER A 86 5.57 -33.46 -1.70
CA SER A 86 5.22 -34.01 -0.38
C SER A 86 5.50 -33.03 0.76
N ARG A 87 6.55 -32.21 0.67
CA ARG A 87 6.82 -31.17 1.68
C ARG A 87 5.76 -30.08 1.64
N ILE A 88 5.35 -29.67 0.45
CA ILE A 88 4.30 -28.67 0.25
C ILE A 88 2.94 -29.20 0.70
N ARG A 89 2.62 -30.48 0.44
CA ARG A 89 1.39 -31.12 0.93
C ARG A 89 1.27 -31.08 2.45
N PHE A 90 2.30 -31.51 3.18
CA PHE A 90 2.30 -31.43 4.65
C PHE A 90 2.25 -29.99 5.16
N GLU A 91 2.88 -29.03 4.46
CA GLU A 91 2.78 -27.61 4.82
C GLU A 91 1.37 -27.05 4.62
N MET A 92 0.69 -27.42 3.52
CA MET A 92 -0.71 -27.08 3.26
C MET A 92 -1.65 -27.64 4.34
N GLU A 93 -1.50 -28.92 4.71
CA GLU A 93 -2.30 -29.57 5.75
C GLU A 93 -2.10 -28.92 7.13
N MET A 94 -0.87 -28.52 7.46
CA MET A 94 -0.52 -27.92 8.75
C MET A 94 -0.97 -26.45 8.88
N TYR A 95 -0.79 -25.63 7.83
CA TYR A 95 -0.95 -24.18 7.92
C TYR A 95 -2.15 -23.61 7.16
N ASN A 96 -2.79 -24.38 6.27
CA ASN A 96 -4.00 -23.99 5.54
C ASN A 96 -3.91 -22.65 4.77
N ASP A 97 -2.70 -22.26 4.38
CA ASP A 97 -2.38 -20.92 3.87
C ASP A 97 -1.70 -20.87 2.51
N ILE A 98 -1.40 -22.02 1.90
CA ILE A 98 -0.78 -22.11 0.58
C ILE A 98 -1.83 -22.29 -0.52
N VAL A 99 -1.69 -21.51 -1.58
CA VAL A 99 -2.45 -21.59 -2.83
C VAL A 99 -1.49 -22.06 -3.93
N ILE A 100 -1.81 -23.20 -4.54
CA ILE A 100 -1.08 -23.73 -5.69
C ILE A 100 -1.82 -23.34 -6.98
N LEU A 101 -1.18 -22.52 -7.79
CA LEU A 101 -1.70 -22.07 -9.08
C LEU A 101 -1.47 -23.11 -10.19
N PRO A 102 -2.34 -23.19 -11.21
CA PRO A 102 -2.22 -24.13 -12.34
C PRO A 102 -1.20 -23.66 -13.39
N VAL A 103 -0.03 -23.19 -12.95
CA VAL A 103 1.09 -22.72 -13.79
C VAL A 103 2.41 -23.24 -13.23
N THR A 104 3.44 -23.40 -14.08
CA THR A 104 4.81 -23.64 -13.60
C THR A 104 5.28 -22.47 -12.72
N GLU A 105 6.03 -22.76 -11.66
CA GLU A 105 6.62 -21.72 -10.80
C GLU A 105 7.59 -20.82 -11.58
N ASN A 106 7.10 -19.65 -12.01
CA ASN A 106 7.87 -18.62 -12.69
C ASN A 106 7.24 -17.23 -12.48
N MET A 107 8.00 -16.29 -11.92
CA MET A 107 7.55 -14.91 -11.68
C MET A 107 7.13 -14.15 -12.95
N ASN A 108 7.79 -14.40 -14.07
CA ASN A 108 7.69 -13.60 -15.30
C ASN A 108 6.85 -14.25 -16.42
N GLU A 109 6.27 -15.43 -16.16
CA GLU A 109 5.52 -16.23 -17.13
C GLU A 109 4.13 -16.60 -16.57
N GLY A 110 3.35 -15.58 -16.23
CA GLY A 110 1.92 -15.71 -15.97
C GLY A 110 1.49 -16.06 -14.54
N LYS A 111 2.42 -16.21 -13.58
CA LYS A 111 2.06 -16.41 -12.16
C LYS A 111 1.15 -15.31 -11.61
N SER A 112 1.44 -14.05 -11.92
CA SER A 112 0.62 -12.90 -11.51
C SER A 112 -0.76 -12.87 -12.15
N TRP A 113 -0.87 -13.15 -13.46
CA TRP A 113 -2.17 -13.31 -14.10
C TRP A 113 -2.96 -14.47 -13.48
N SER A 114 -2.31 -15.62 -13.28
CA SER A 114 -2.94 -16.79 -12.67
C SER A 114 -3.36 -16.54 -11.22
N PHE A 115 -2.65 -15.69 -10.47
CA PHE A 115 -3.02 -15.27 -9.13
C PHE A 115 -4.29 -14.43 -9.13
N PHE A 116 -4.36 -13.37 -9.96
CA PHE A 116 -5.58 -12.55 -10.04
C PHE A 116 -6.76 -13.32 -10.62
N SER A 117 -6.53 -14.22 -11.57
CA SER A 117 -7.55 -15.15 -12.10
C SER A 117 -8.09 -16.11 -11.04
N TRP A 118 -7.22 -16.70 -10.20
CA TRP A 118 -7.64 -17.49 -9.06
C TRP A 118 -8.41 -16.62 -8.04
N ALA A 119 -7.86 -15.45 -7.70
CA ALA A 119 -8.47 -14.56 -6.71
C ALA A 119 -9.88 -14.12 -7.11
N ALA A 120 -10.11 -13.78 -8.39
CA ALA A 120 -11.42 -13.40 -8.92
C ALA A 120 -12.52 -14.48 -8.72
N VAL A 121 -12.13 -15.75 -8.58
CA VAL A 121 -13.06 -16.89 -8.38
C VAL A 121 -13.10 -17.31 -6.92
N ASP A 122 -11.94 -17.47 -6.28
CA ASP A 122 -11.78 -18.19 -5.01
C ASP A 122 -11.26 -17.32 -3.84
N ALA A 123 -11.00 -16.02 -4.05
CA ALA A 123 -10.70 -15.13 -2.93
C ALA A 123 -11.95 -14.82 -2.12
N TRP A 124 -11.83 -15.05 -0.82
CA TRP A 124 -12.84 -14.75 0.19
C TRP A 124 -12.15 -14.16 1.41
N VAL A 125 -12.81 -13.22 2.08
CA VAL A 125 -12.37 -12.63 3.34
C VAL A 125 -13.50 -12.63 4.37
N PRO A 126 -13.18 -12.50 5.67
CA PRO A 126 -14.19 -12.38 6.70
C PRO A 126 -15.19 -11.24 6.42
N PRO A 127 -16.45 -11.40 6.85
CA PRO A 127 -17.43 -10.31 6.85
C PRO A 127 -17.08 -9.29 7.95
N MET A 128 -17.84 -8.21 7.99
CA MET A 128 -17.80 -7.26 9.11
C MET A 128 -18.43 -7.88 10.36
N TYR A 129 -17.60 -8.21 11.36
CA TYR A 129 -18.05 -8.85 12.61
C TYR A 129 -18.66 -7.89 13.64
N PHE A 130 -18.57 -6.58 13.42
CA PHE A 130 -18.99 -5.55 14.36
C PHE A 130 -19.62 -4.35 13.64
N ASN A 131 -20.49 -3.64 14.36
CA ASN A 131 -21.13 -2.43 13.86
C ASN A 131 -20.11 -1.28 13.74
N THR A 132 -20.27 -0.47 12.70
CA THR A 132 -19.41 0.68 12.39
C THR A 132 -20.27 1.95 12.29
N THR A 133 -19.68 3.11 12.56
CA THR A 133 -20.43 4.39 12.63
C THR A 133 -21.01 4.82 11.29
N LYS A 134 -20.38 4.40 10.19
CA LYS A 134 -20.89 4.56 8.82
C LYS A 134 -21.19 3.18 8.22
N PRO A 135 -22.19 3.04 7.34
CA PRO A 135 -22.41 1.80 6.61
C PRO A 135 -21.23 1.51 5.65
N PRO A 136 -20.95 0.23 5.34
CA PRO A 136 -20.07 -0.14 4.24
C PRO A 136 -20.51 0.48 2.90
N PRO A 137 -19.58 0.73 1.96
CA PRO A 137 -19.94 1.22 0.63
C PRO A 137 -20.80 0.19 -0.12
N VAL A 138 -21.70 0.68 -0.97
CA VAL A 138 -22.50 -0.17 -1.85
C VAL A 138 -21.64 -0.56 -3.06
N LEU A 139 -21.30 -1.85 -3.15
CA LEU A 139 -20.40 -2.41 -4.16
C LEU A 139 -21.10 -3.54 -4.92
N SER A 140 -20.82 -3.70 -6.21
CA SER A 140 -21.48 -4.67 -7.09
C SER A 140 -21.35 -6.11 -6.60
N TYR A 141 -20.23 -6.40 -5.94
CA TYR A 141 -19.83 -7.71 -5.43
C TYR A 141 -20.23 -7.98 -3.96
N ALA A 142 -20.77 -6.99 -3.24
CA ALA A 142 -21.01 -7.08 -1.79
C ALA A 142 -21.93 -8.25 -1.37
N ASN A 143 -22.87 -8.66 -2.24
CA ASN A 143 -23.80 -9.75 -1.98
C ASN A 143 -23.22 -11.16 -2.27
N SER A 144 -22.02 -11.25 -2.87
CA SER A 144 -21.37 -12.53 -3.16
C SER A 144 -20.76 -13.10 -1.88
N THR A 145 -21.27 -14.27 -1.45
CA THR A 145 -20.86 -14.89 -0.19
C THR A 145 -20.50 -16.36 -0.32
N HIS A 146 -19.60 -16.85 0.53
CA HIS A 146 -19.16 -18.25 0.58
C HIS A 146 -19.08 -18.75 2.03
N SER A 147 -18.99 -20.07 2.24
CA SER A 147 -18.59 -20.61 3.54
C SER A 147 -17.13 -20.25 3.83
N ALA A 148 -16.78 -20.03 5.10
CA ALA A 148 -15.40 -19.73 5.47
C ALA A 148 -14.48 -20.92 5.04
N PRO A 149 -13.40 -20.67 4.28
CA PRO A 149 -12.41 -21.68 3.94
C PRO A 149 -11.66 -22.15 5.21
N PRO A 150 -10.80 -23.19 5.11
CA PRO A 150 -9.86 -23.51 6.18
C PRO A 150 -9.06 -22.28 6.62
N LEU A 151 -8.97 -22.07 7.93
CA LEU A 151 -8.29 -20.91 8.52
C LEU A 151 -6.84 -21.22 8.79
N ALA A 152 -5.98 -20.25 8.52
CA ALA A 152 -4.57 -20.30 8.86
C ALA A 152 -4.34 -19.87 10.33
N PRO A 153 -3.25 -20.29 10.99
CA PRO A 153 -2.95 -19.87 12.36
C PRO A 153 -2.83 -18.34 12.54
N HIS A 154 -2.35 -17.62 11.51
CA HIS A 154 -2.22 -16.16 11.48
C HIS A 154 -3.46 -15.42 10.95
N ASP A 155 -4.57 -16.12 10.68
CA ASP A 155 -5.82 -15.45 10.30
C ASP A 155 -6.42 -14.67 11.49
N PRO A 156 -7.20 -13.59 11.22
CA PRO A 156 -7.76 -12.70 12.23
C PRO A 156 -8.43 -13.42 13.39
N ILE A 157 -8.21 -12.95 14.62
CA ILE A 157 -8.77 -13.57 15.82
C ILE A 157 -10.31 -13.63 15.77
N LEU A 158 -10.97 -12.58 15.26
CA LEU A 158 -12.43 -12.56 15.10
C LEU A 158 -12.94 -13.65 14.14
N ALA A 159 -12.21 -13.96 13.07
CA ALA A 159 -12.57 -15.03 12.14
C ALA A 159 -12.42 -16.42 12.78
N ARG A 160 -11.37 -16.61 13.60
CA ARG A 160 -11.17 -17.85 14.36
C ARG A 160 -12.22 -18.04 15.45
N LEU A 161 -12.65 -16.96 16.12
CA LEU A 161 -13.74 -16.97 17.08
C LEU A 161 -15.09 -17.27 16.40
N ASP A 162 -15.44 -16.57 15.33
CA ASP A 162 -16.67 -16.79 14.54
C ASP A 162 -16.80 -18.24 14.05
N ARG A 163 -15.69 -18.83 13.57
CA ARG A 163 -15.63 -20.23 13.14
C ARG A 163 -15.93 -21.25 14.26
N SER A 164 -15.77 -20.87 15.53
CA SER A 164 -16.12 -21.71 16.68
C SER A 164 -17.58 -21.57 17.13
N THR A 165 -18.35 -20.65 16.55
CA THR A 165 -19.76 -20.45 16.89
C THR A 165 -20.67 -21.49 16.24
N PRO A 166 -21.92 -21.70 16.75
CA PRO A 166 -22.87 -22.62 16.14
C PRO A 166 -23.37 -22.20 14.74
N SER A 167 -23.17 -20.94 14.35
CA SER A 167 -23.63 -20.39 13.06
C SER A 167 -22.61 -19.36 12.53
N PRO A 168 -21.43 -19.80 12.07
CA PRO A 168 -20.39 -18.91 11.57
C PRO A 168 -20.88 -18.06 10.41
N GLN A 169 -20.47 -16.79 10.35
CA GLN A 169 -20.90 -15.90 9.28
C GLN A 169 -20.28 -16.29 7.93
N ARG A 170 -21.02 -16.02 6.85
CA ARG A 170 -20.50 -16.25 5.50
C ARG A 170 -19.47 -15.20 5.13
N TRP A 171 -18.38 -15.65 4.52
CA TRP A 171 -17.32 -14.80 4.01
C TRP A 171 -17.76 -14.09 2.73
N VAL A 172 -17.18 -12.92 2.48
CA VAL A 172 -17.49 -12.02 1.36
C VAL A 172 -16.30 -11.92 0.42
N ARG A 173 -16.49 -11.28 -0.75
CA ARG A 173 -15.35 -10.92 -1.61
C ARG A 173 -14.43 -9.91 -0.90
N PRO A 174 -13.10 -9.96 -1.13
CA PRO A 174 -12.21 -8.89 -0.71
C PRO A 174 -12.55 -7.60 -1.46
N ASP A 175 -12.29 -6.47 -0.84
CA ASP A 175 -12.35 -5.15 -1.49
C ASP A 175 -11.06 -4.90 -2.30
N PHE A 176 -9.93 -5.49 -1.87
CA PHE A 176 -8.63 -5.47 -2.55
C PHE A 176 -7.95 -6.84 -2.59
N VAL A 177 -7.30 -7.13 -3.73
CA VAL A 177 -6.35 -8.23 -3.89
C VAL A 177 -4.95 -7.63 -3.98
N VAL A 178 -4.09 -7.98 -3.03
CA VAL A 178 -2.73 -7.46 -2.87
C VAL A 178 -1.72 -8.54 -3.27
N LYS A 179 -0.74 -8.19 -4.10
CA LYS A 179 0.45 -9.02 -4.34
C LYS A 179 1.60 -8.48 -3.50
N VAL A 180 2.40 -9.38 -2.92
CA VAL A 180 3.56 -9.08 -2.07
C VAL A 180 4.69 -10.06 -2.41
N ASP A 181 5.95 -9.64 -2.43
CA ASP A 181 7.10 -10.57 -2.52
C ASP A 181 7.44 -11.19 -1.14
N ASP A 182 7.92 -12.45 -1.09
CA ASP A 182 8.20 -13.12 0.19
C ASP A 182 9.40 -12.57 0.97
N ASP A 183 10.20 -11.66 0.38
CA ASP A 183 11.22 -10.88 1.08
C ASP A 183 10.78 -9.45 1.47
N SER A 184 9.47 -9.20 1.47
CA SER A 184 8.82 -8.02 2.06
C SER A 184 8.38 -8.27 3.51
N PHE A 185 8.47 -7.24 4.35
CA PHE A 185 7.92 -7.18 5.70
C PHE A 185 6.80 -6.14 5.75
N VAL A 186 5.56 -6.56 6.03
CA VAL A 186 4.36 -5.73 5.83
C VAL A 186 3.65 -5.43 7.15
N MET A 187 3.52 -4.16 7.50
CA MET A 187 2.71 -3.72 8.64
C MET A 187 1.23 -3.70 8.23
N LEU A 188 0.47 -4.71 8.68
CA LEU A 188 -0.89 -4.95 8.18
C LEU A 188 -1.88 -3.82 8.49
N ALA A 189 -1.79 -3.20 9.67
CA ALA A 189 -2.61 -2.05 10.05
C ALA A 189 -2.31 -0.81 9.18
N GLU A 190 -1.06 -0.61 8.78
CA GLU A 190 -0.62 0.50 7.94
C GLU A 190 -1.08 0.34 6.49
N LEU A 191 -1.03 -0.89 5.97
CA LEU A 191 -1.55 -1.25 4.65
C LEU A 191 -3.08 -1.12 4.61
N GLU A 192 -3.77 -1.71 5.60
CA GLU A 192 -5.25 -1.69 5.65
C GLU A 192 -5.78 -0.28 5.80
N ALA A 193 -5.21 0.53 6.70
CA ALA A 193 -5.65 1.90 6.89
C ALA A 193 -5.56 2.74 5.60
N ARG A 194 -4.51 2.56 4.78
CA ARG A 194 -4.36 3.27 3.50
C ARG A 194 -5.36 2.79 2.44
N LEU A 195 -5.52 1.47 2.28
CA LEU A 195 -6.47 0.91 1.33
C LEU A 195 -7.93 1.17 1.76
N ARG A 196 -8.21 1.28 3.07
CA ARG A 196 -9.49 1.76 3.62
C ARG A 196 -9.79 3.18 3.16
N LEU A 197 -8.83 4.11 3.22
CA LEU A 197 -9.05 5.47 2.70
C LEU A 197 -9.36 5.44 1.20
N GLU A 198 -8.65 4.64 0.42
CA GLU A 198 -8.90 4.53 -1.02
C GLU A 198 -10.28 3.93 -1.36
N LEU A 199 -10.77 2.98 -0.55
CA LEU A 199 -12.10 2.37 -0.69
C LEU A 199 -13.22 3.40 -0.48
N HIS A 200 -13.05 4.29 0.49
CA HIS A 200 -14.06 5.28 0.91
C HIS A 200 -13.87 6.67 0.28
N ALA A 201 -12.78 6.88 -0.47
CA ALA A 201 -12.57 8.10 -1.24
C ALA A 201 -13.61 8.23 -2.35
N GLN A 202 -14.18 9.42 -2.50
CA GLN A 202 -15.13 9.72 -3.58
C GLN A 202 -14.42 9.60 -4.93
N ALA A 203 -15.11 9.06 -5.93
CA ALA A 203 -14.64 9.17 -7.31
C ALA A 203 -14.57 10.66 -7.67
N HIS A 204 -13.37 11.16 -7.96
CA HIS A 204 -13.21 12.51 -8.49
C HIS A 204 -13.99 12.58 -9.82
N PRO A 205 -14.96 13.49 -9.99
CA PRO A 205 -15.41 13.83 -11.32
C PRO A 205 -14.17 14.34 -12.08
N ALA A 206 -13.86 13.71 -13.21
CA ALA A 206 -12.73 14.13 -14.02
C ALA A 206 -12.87 15.63 -14.35
N ASP A 207 -11.80 16.40 -14.20
CA ASP A 207 -11.76 17.81 -14.60
C ASP A 207 -12.19 17.90 -16.07
N VAL A 208 -13.42 18.37 -16.29
CA VAL A 208 -13.97 18.56 -17.64
C VAL A 208 -13.12 19.64 -18.30
N PRO A 209 -12.36 19.34 -19.37
CA PRO A 209 -11.64 20.38 -20.08
C PRO A 209 -12.69 21.27 -20.73
N THR A 210 -12.83 22.49 -20.22
CA THR A 210 -13.60 23.54 -20.90
C THR A 210 -12.88 23.83 -22.21
N HIS A 211 -13.42 23.28 -23.32
CA HIS A 211 -12.92 23.58 -24.65
C HIS A 211 -12.90 25.10 -24.86
N PRO A 212 -11.73 25.74 -25.04
CA PRO A 212 -11.71 27.12 -25.50
C PRO A 212 -12.29 27.13 -26.92
N ALA A 213 -13.23 28.06 -27.15
CA ALA A 213 -13.95 28.13 -28.41
C ALA A 213 -13.00 28.27 -29.61
N SER A 214 -13.37 27.62 -30.72
CA SER A 214 -12.63 27.66 -31.98
C SER A 214 -12.39 29.10 -32.44
N THR A 215 -11.16 29.60 -32.29
CA THR A 215 -10.69 30.82 -32.93
C THR A 215 -10.35 30.49 -34.39
N ALA A 216 -11.31 30.76 -35.27
CA ALA A 216 -11.12 30.66 -36.71
C ALA A 216 -10.00 31.61 -37.17
N HIS A 217 -8.99 31.07 -37.86
CA HIS A 217 -8.03 31.85 -38.65
C HIS A 217 -8.16 31.53 -40.14
N PRO A 218 -7.80 32.48 -41.03
CA PRO A 218 -8.49 32.59 -42.31
C PRO A 218 -7.88 31.73 -43.42
N ARG A 219 -8.78 31.33 -44.31
CA ARG A 219 -8.53 30.71 -45.61
C ARG A 219 -7.57 31.54 -46.48
N ALA A 220 -6.43 30.96 -46.85
CA ALA A 220 -5.66 31.37 -48.02
C ALA A 220 -6.07 30.51 -49.24
N THR A 221 -5.96 31.08 -50.44
CA THR A 221 -6.47 30.53 -51.72
C THR A 221 -5.35 30.24 -52.72
N GLN A 222 -5.70 29.50 -53.79
CA GLN A 222 -4.87 29.14 -54.97
C GLN A 222 -3.80 28.05 -54.70
N GLU A 223 -3.48 27.14 -55.64
CA GLU A 223 -3.95 26.97 -57.02
C GLU A 223 -3.92 25.50 -57.50
N ASP A 224 -4.43 25.24 -58.70
CA ASP A 224 -4.71 23.91 -59.26
C ASP A 224 -3.48 23.05 -59.60
N THR A 225 -3.65 21.72 -59.58
CA THR A 225 -3.34 20.85 -60.73
C THR A 225 -3.99 19.47 -60.60
N ALA A 226 -4.38 18.87 -61.74
CA ALA A 226 -5.30 17.74 -61.79
C ALA A 226 -4.61 16.36 -61.93
N SER A 227 -5.29 15.29 -61.47
CA SER A 227 -5.40 14.02 -62.24
C SER A 227 -6.44 13.04 -61.66
N ASN A 228 -7.31 12.57 -62.56
CA ASN A 228 -8.08 11.31 -62.62
C ASN A 228 -7.58 10.16 -61.72
N ALA A 229 -8.38 9.24 -61.15
CA ALA A 229 -9.83 8.97 -61.12
C ALA A 229 -10.11 8.00 -59.91
N THR A 230 -11.22 7.29 -59.65
CA THR A 230 -12.38 6.83 -60.45
C THR A 230 -13.62 6.60 -59.54
N SER A 231 -14.81 6.51 -60.13
CA SER A 231 -16.09 6.19 -59.46
C SER A 231 -16.27 4.69 -59.17
N MET A 232 -17.03 4.35 -58.11
CA MET A 232 -18.30 3.60 -58.25
C MET A 232 -19.18 3.73 -56.98
N PHE A 233 -20.32 4.39 -57.13
CA PHE A 233 -21.47 4.28 -56.23
C PHE A 233 -22.33 3.07 -56.61
N MET A 234 -23.04 2.47 -55.64
CA MET A 234 -24.39 1.97 -55.87
C MET A 234 -25.31 2.29 -54.69
N THR A 235 -26.55 2.66 -54.99
CA THR A 235 -27.57 3.08 -54.02
C THR A 235 -28.95 2.68 -54.55
N THR A 236 -29.65 1.80 -53.84
CA THR A 236 -31.02 1.36 -54.11
C THR A 236 -31.55 0.64 -52.87
N THR A 237 -32.80 0.76 -52.40
CA THR A 237 -33.87 1.77 -52.59
C THR A 237 -34.89 1.51 -51.45
N GLN A 238 -35.59 2.53 -50.96
CA GLN A 238 -36.67 2.32 -49.98
C GLN A 238 -37.91 1.69 -50.62
N VAL A 239 -38.67 0.92 -49.82
CA VAL A 239 -40.09 0.61 -50.05
C VAL A 239 -40.84 0.84 -48.74
N HIS A 240 -41.96 1.55 -48.82
CA HIS A 240 -42.90 1.79 -47.73
C HIS A 240 -44.03 0.74 -47.75
N ASP A 241 -44.56 0.38 -46.58
CA ASP A 241 -46.01 0.32 -46.37
C ASP A 241 -46.35 0.50 -44.86
N PRO A 242 -47.54 1.01 -44.46
CA PRO A 242 -47.84 1.41 -43.08
C PRO A 242 -48.91 0.56 -42.36
N THR A 243 -49.29 1.00 -41.15
CA THR A 243 -50.44 0.61 -40.29
C THR A 243 -50.22 -0.46 -39.20
N ALA A 244 -50.12 0.02 -37.95
CA ALA A 244 -50.74 -0.57 -36.75
C ALA A 244 -50.81 0.51 -35.65
N SER A 245 -51.82 0.44 -34.77
CA SER A 245 -52.21 1.55 -33.89
C SER A 245 -51.50 1.58 -32.51
N ALA A 246 -51.62 2.73 -31.86
CA ALA A 246 -51.04 3.12 -30.57
C ALA A 246 -51.28 2.14 -29.40
N LEU A 247 -50.33 2.12 -28.45
CA LEU A 247 -50.55 2.24 -27.00
C LEU A 247 -49.21 2.36 -26.23
N ASP A 248 -49.28 2.84 -24.98
CA ASP A 248 -48.22 2.92 -23.95
C ASP A 248 -46.96 3.78 -24.22
N ALA A 249 -47.11 5.09 -24.02
CA ALA A 249 -46.01 5.96 -23.61
C ALA A 249 -45.59 5.65 -22.15
N ARG A 250 -44.78 4.60 -21.94
CA ARG A 250 -44.05 4.43 -20.68
C ARG A 250 -42.84 5.35 -20.67
N THR A 251 -42.89 6.41 -19.86
CA THR A 251 -41.68 7.07 -19.37
C THR A 251 -40.75 6.02 -18.78
N PRO A 252 -39.48 5.94 -19.19
CA PRO A 252 -38.52 5.10 -18.50
C PRO A 252 -38.45 5.56 -17.05
N LEU A 253 -38.72 4.67 -16.10
CA LEU A 253 -38.29 4.86 -14.72
C LEU A 253 -36.78 5.16 -14.77
N PRO A 254 -36.27 6.16 -14.02
CA PRO A 254 -34.84 6.35 -13.92
C PRO A 254 -34.23 5.04 -13.44
N SER A 255 -33.37 4.45 -14.26
CA SER A 255 -32.60 3.28 -13.85
C SER A 255 -31.88 3.63 -12.54
N PRO A 256 -31.85 2.71 -11.56
CA PRO A 256 -31.05 2.95 -10.36
C PRO A 256 -29.62 3.31 -10.79
N PRO A 257 -28.98 4.30 -10.14
CA PRO A 257 -27.65 4.72 -10.53
C PRO A 257 -26.73 3.49 -10.57
N ALA A 258 -26.03 3.31 -11.68
CA ALA A 258 -25.14 2.17 -11.86
C ALA A 258 -24.15 2.15 -10.68
N VAL A 259 -24.08 1.01 -9.99
CA VAL A 259 -23.15 0.86 -8.87
C VAL A 259 -21.74 0.84 -9.45
N THR A 260 -21.06 1.98 -9.35
CA THR A 260 -19.70 2.16 -9.87
C THR A 260 -18.71 1.78 -8.79
N ASP A 261 -18.16 0.58 -8.90
CA ASP A 261 -17.09 0.11 -8.01
C ASP A 261 -15.82 0.96 -8.15
N PRO A 262 -15.02 1.12 -7.08
CA PRO A 262 -13.77 1.85 -7.14
C PRO A 262 -12.72 1.10 -7.97
N LEU A 263 -12.15 1.76 -8.97
CA LEU A 263 -11.00 1.28 -9.73
C LEU A 263 -9.71 1.87 -9.14
N VAL A 264 -8.96 1.08 -8.37
CA VAL A 264 -7.77 1.54 -7.65
C VAL A 264 -6.60 0.58 -7.88
N TYR A 265 -5.49 1.13 -8.38
CA TYR A 265 -4.18 0.48 -8.42
C TYR A 265 -3.25 1.23 -7.46
N TRP A 266 -2.88 0.58 -6.36
CA TRP A 266 -2.16 1.21 -5.24
C TRP A 266 -0.78 0.59 -5.01
N GLY A 267 0.25 1.39 -4.75
CA GLY A 267 1.60 0.93 -4.42
C GLY A 267 2.68 2.00 -4.61
N TYR A 268 3.95 1.60 -4.68
CA TYR A 268 5.07 2.54 -4.94
C TYR A 268 5.20 2.85 -6.43
N LEU A 269 4.87 4.07 -6.87
CA LEU A 269 4.81 4.41 -8.30
C LEU A 269 6.19 4.76 -8.89
N VAL A 270 6.86 3.76 -9.48
CA VAL A 270 8.17 3.91 -10.12
C VAL A 270 8.06 4.77 -11.37
N LYS A 271 8.73 5.93 -11.35
CA LYS A 271 8.89 6.83 -12.51
C LYS A 271 7.56 7.15 -13.23
N ASN A 272 6.45 7.20 -12.49
CA ASN A 272 5.09 7.38 -13.02
C ASN A 272 4.68 6.32 -14.07
N ARG A 273 5.18 5.08 -13.95
CA ARG A 273 5.02 4.02 -14.95
C ARG A 273 4.41 2.70 -14.46
N PHE A 274 4.76 2.23 -13.27
CA PHE A 274 4.23 0.98 -12.70
C PHE A 274 4.34 1.03 -11.18
N MET A 275 3.48 0.30 -10.47
CA MET A 275 3.72 0.06 -9.05
C MET A 275 4.82 -0.99 -8.93
N ALA A 276 5.80 -0.76 -8.07
CA ALA A 276 6.93 -1.66 -7.90
C ALA A 276 6.52 -3.03 -7.34
N GLY A 277 7.37 -4.03 -7.56
CA GLY A 277 7.04 -5.44 -7.34
C GLY A 277 6.90 -5.86 -5.88
N GLU A 278 7.51 -5.15 -4.94
CA GLU A 278 7.55 -5.55 -3.53
C GLU A 278 6.16 -5.70 -2.91
N LEU A 279 5.26 -4.78 -3.26
CA LEU A 279 3.86 -4.79 -2.88
C LEU A 279 3.03 -3.84 -3.77
N TYR A 280 1.91 -4.33 -4.28
CA TYR A 280 0.85 -3.47 -4.83
C TYR A 280 -0.53 -4.11 -4.65
N ALA A 281 -1.58 -3.30 -4.69
CA ALA A 281 -2.97 -3.72 -4.58
C ALA A 281 -3.79 -3.34 -5.81
N LEU A 282 -4.66 -4.25 -6.24
CA LEU A 282 -5.75 -3.98 -7.17
C LEU A 282 -7.07 -4.03 -6.40
N SER A 283 -7.97 -3.07 -6.63
CA SER A 283 -9.35 -3.23 -6.18
C SER A 283 -10.00 -4.44 -6.85
N TRP A 284 -10.99 -5.05 -6.19
CA TRP A 284 -11.64 -6.27 -6.67
C TRP A 284 -12.05 -6.23 -8.13
N SER A 285 -12.66 -5.13 -8.57
CA SER A 285 -13.20 -4.99 -9.93
C SER A 285 -12.08 -4.96 -10.99
N LEU A 286 -10.88 -4.45 -10.64
CA LEU A 286 -9.70 -4.56 -11.51
C LEU A 286 -9.12 -5.98 -11.54
N ALA A 287 -9.06 -6.68 -10.40
CA ALA A 287 -8.63 -8.07 -10.35
C ALA A 287 -9.58 -9.01 -11.13
N SER A 288 -10.90 -8.78 -10.99
CA SER A 288 -11.96 -9.47 -11.73
C SER A 288 -11.89 -9.21 -13.24
N TRP A 289 -11.63 -7.96 -13.65
CA TRP A 289 -11.39 -7.65 -15.07
C TRP A 289 -10.13 -8.34 -15.61
N VAL A 290 -8.99 -8.31 -14.88
CA VAL A 290 -7.75 -9.01 -15.27
C VAL A 290 -7.97 -10.52 -15.51
N ALA A 291 -8.87 -11.13 -14.73
CA ALA A 291 -9.25 -12.54 -14.87
C ALA A 291 -10.10 -12.82 -16.12
N ALA A 292 -11.05 -11.92 -16.42
CA ALA A 292 -12.05 -12.10 -17.47
C ALA A 292 -11.58 -11.64 -18.87
N ASP A 293 -10.67 -10.66 -18.95
CA ASP A 293 -10.32 -10.01 -20.19
C ASP A 293 -9.45 -10.89 -21.13
N PRO A 294 -9.87 -11.13 -22.38
CA PRO A 294 -9.16 -12.02 -23.29
C PRO A 294 -7.84 -11.40 -23.80
N VAL A 295 -7.71 -10.07 -23.85
CA VAL A 295 -6.48 -9.39 -24.28
C VAL A 295 -5.43 -9.48 -23.18
N VAL A 296 -5.82 -9.25 -21.92
CA VAL A 296 -4.95 -9.43 -20.75
C VAL A 296 -4.33 -10.83 -20.71
N ARG A 297 -5.11 -11.87 -21.00
CA ARG A 297 -4.63 -13.26 -21.08
C ARG A 297 -3.54 -13.50 -22.15
N THR A 298 -3.43 -12.66 -23.17
CA THR A 298 -2.32 -12.73 -24.16
C THR A 298 -1.04 -12.04 -23.67
N MET A 299 -1.14 -11.18 -22.66
CA MET A 299 -0.07 -10.30 -22.18
C MET A 299 0.52 -10.76 -20.84
N ILE A 300 0.80 -12.06 -20.69
CA ILE A 300 1.24 -12.66 -19.42
C ILE A 300 2.76 -12.87 -19.30
N LYS A 301 3.53 -12.45 -20.31
CA LYS A 301 5.00 -12.58 -20.36
C LYS A 301 5.70 -11.23 -20.15
N GLY A 302 6.67 -11.22 -19.26
CA GLY A 302 7.51 -10.06 -18.94
C GLY A 302 7.73 -9.91 -17.45
N LYS A 303 8.39 -8.83 -17.02
CA LYS A 303 8.44 -8.48 -15.60
C LYS A 303 7.02 -8.24 -15.08
N GLU A 304 6.70 -8.87 -13.98
CA GLU A 304 5.38 -8.88 -13.36
C GLU A 304 4.81 -7.45 -13.19
N ASP A 305 5.53 -6.60 -12.47
CA ASP A 305 5.19 -5.21 -12.15
C ASP A 305 4.83 -4.35 -13.38
N VAL A 306 5.71 -4.37 -14.40
CA VAL A 306 5.54 -3.67 -15.68
C VAL A 306 4.37 -4.24 -16.47
N THR A 307 4.07 -5.53 -16.31
CA THR A 307 3.02 -6.25 -17.03
C THR A 307 1.64 -5.96 -16.42
N THR A 308 1.52 -5.99 -15.09
CA THR A 308 0.33 -5.53 -14.35
C THR A 308 -0.02 -4.08 -14.73
N ALA A 309 0.97 -3.19 -14.75
CA ALA A 309 0.79 -1.80 -15.18
C ALA A 309 0.47 -1.64 -16.69
N ARG A 310 0.73 -2.64 -17.53
CA ARG A 310 0.28 -2.65 -18.94
C ARG A 310 -1.20 -3.00 -19.03
N TRP A 311 -1.67 -3.96 -18.23
CA TRP A 311 -3.10 -4.32 -18.16
C TRP A 311 -3.93 -3.11 -17.74
N MET A 312 -3.55 -2.42 -16.66
CA MET A 312 -4.30 -1.24 -16.18
C MET A 312 -4.46 -0.14 -17.27
N ARG A 313 -3.48 0.01 -18.17
CA ARG A 313 -3.57 0.97 -19.30
C ARG A 313 -4.48 0.53 -20.45
N GLN A 314 -4.81 -0.75 -20.53
CA GLN A 314 -5.72 -1.32 -21.53
C GLN A 314 -7.13 -1.55 -21.00
N HIS A 315 -7.37 -1.30 -19.70
CA HIS A 315 -8.71 -1.30 -19.12
C HIS A 315 -9.63 -0.36 -19.91
N PRO A 316 -10.89 -0.73 -20.24
CA PRO A 316 -11.80 0.14 -20.99
C PRO A 316 -12.01 1.51 -20.33
N GLN A 317 -12.03 1.55 -19.00
CA GLN A 317 -12.10 2.77 -18.18
C GLN A 317 -10.71 3.17 -17.61
N ALA A 318 -9.62 3.00 -18.36
CA ALA A 318 -8.26 3.28 -17.87
C ALA A 318 -8.06 4.73 -17.36
N SER A 319 -8.87 5.68 -17.81
CA SER A 319 -8.91 7.07 -17.33
C SER A 319 -9.52 7.23 -15.93
N GLU A 320 -10.31 6.26 -15.47
CA GLU A 320 -10.99 6.27 -14.17
C GLU A 320 -10.21 5.50 -13.10
N ILE A 321 -9.17 4.73 -13.50
CA ILE A 321 -8.28 4.04 -12.57
C ILE A 321 -7.49 5.07 -11.77
N ARG A 322 -7.66 5.05 -10.44
CA ARG A 322 -6.81 5.80 -9.51
C ARG A 322 -5.48 5.07 -9.33
N TRP A 323 -4.39 5.68 -9.80
CA TRP A 323 -3.02 5.23 -9.59
C TRP A 323 -2.49 5.85 -8.29
N THR A 324 -2.90 5.28 -7.16
CA THR A 324 -2.58 5.84 -5.84
C THR A 324 -1.17 5.43 -5.40
N ASN A 325 -0.35 6.44 -5.11
CA ASN A 325 1.09 6.31 -4.99
C ASN A 325 1.56 6.51 -3.54
N GLU A 326 2.17 5.49 -2.95
CA GLU A 326 2.84 5.54 -1.65
C GLU A 326 4.36 5.54 -1.83
N ARG A 327 5.04 6.63 -1.44
CA ARG A 327 6.50 6.81 -1.64
C ARG A 327 7.32 6.88 -0.36
N CYS A 328 6.70 7.22 0.76
CA CYS A 328 7.42 7.50 2.00
C CYS A 328 7.54 6.26 2.87
N TRP A 329 6.56 5.36 2.76
CA TRP A 329 6.37 4.27 3.70
C TRP A 329 6.58 2.87 3.09
N ILE A 330 7.19 2.83 1.89
CA ILE A 330 7.63 1.62 1.19
C ILE A 330 9.08 1.87 0.75
N TYR A 331 10.01 1.09 1.28
CA TYR A 331 11.46 1.27 1.09
C TYR A 331 12.23 -0.03 1.31
N ASP A 332 13.50 -0.08 0.91
CA ASP A 332 14.37 -1.25 1.07
C ASP A 332 15.05 -1.28 2.45
N HIS A 333 15.31 -2.48 2.96
CA HIS A 333 15.99 -2.71 4.25
C HIS A 333 17.27 -1.85 4.43
N PRO A 334 17.54 -1.27 5.61
CA PRO A 334 18.66 -0.33 5.79
C PRO A 334 20.04 -0.86 5.40
N ARG A 335 20.22 -2.20 5.47
CA ARG A 335 21.46 -2.89 5.08
C ARG A 335 21.54 -3.29 3.59
N ALA A 336 20.53 -3.00 2.76
CA ALA A 336 20.47 -3.44 1.37
C ALA A 336 21.39 -2.64 0.43
N GLY A 337 21.63 -1.35 0.72
CA GLY A 337 22.56 -0.49 -0.03
C GLY A 337 22.03 -0.04 -1.41
N THR A 338 20.72 -0.14 -1.63
CA THR A 338 20.03 0.30 -2.85
C THR A 338 19.76 1.81 -2.83
N VAL A 339 19.26 2.36 -3.94
CA VAL A 339 18.78 3.76 -3.99
C VAL A 339 17.49 4.00 -3.18
N TYR A 340 16.87 2.94 -2.67
CA TYR A 340 15.65 2.99 -1.86
C TYR A 340 15.91 2.56 -0.41
N SER A 341 17.17 2.35 -0.02
CA SER A 341 17.53 2.03 1.36
C SER A 341 17.61 3.30 2.21
N HIS A 342 17.01 3.26 3.39
CA HIS A 342 17.23 4.18 4.50
C HIS A 342 16.98 3.44 5.82
N GLY A 343 17.15 4.10 6.97
CA GLY A 343 16.85 3.53 8.27
C GLY A 343 15.38 3.16 8.44
N PHE A 344 15.07 2.35 9.46
CA PHE A 344 13.69 2.06 9.82
C PHE A 344 12.98 3.37 10.19
N LEU A 345 11.99 3.75 9.38
CA LEU A 345 11.37 5.07 9.45
C LEU A 345 10.12 5.03 10.33
N PHE A 346 9.96 6.07 11.15
CA PHE A 346 8.80 6.27 12.01
C PHE A 346 8.18 7.67 11.79
N PRO A 347 6.88 7.86 12.11
CA PRO A 347 6.21 9.15 11.98
C PRO A 347 6.94 10.35 12.59
N SER A 348 7.53 10.19 13.78
CA SER A 348 8.24 11.28 14.47
C SER A 348 9.39 11.85 13.64
N GLU A 349 10.22 11.01 13.03
CA GLU A 349 11.33 11.44 12.19
C GLU A 349 10.85 12.00 10.85
N ALA A 350 9.87 11.36 10.20
CA ALA A 350 9.27 11.93 8.99
C ALA A 350 8.68 13.33 9.23
N THR A 351 8.12 13.59 10.42
CA THR A 351 7.68 14.93 10.84
C THR A 351 8.86 15.85 11.16
N ARG A 352 9.97 15.37 11.76
CA ARG A 352 11.19 16.17 11.98
C ARG A 352 11.79 16.63 10.64
N VAL A 353 12.04 15.72 9.70
CA VAL A 353 12.51 16.04 8.34
C VAL A 353 11.59 17.05 7.66
N ARG A 354 10.27 16.84 7.74
CA ARG A 354 9.27 17.77 7.20
C ARG A 354 9.36 19.18 7.80
N ARG A 355 9.49 19.30 9.13
CA ARG A 355 9.69 20.60 9.80
C ARG A 355 10.98 21.26 9.31
N ASN A 356 12.07 20.52 9.20
CA ASN A 356 13.37 21.03 8.74
C ASN A 356 13.28 21.59 7.32
N ILE A 357 12.60 20.91 6.40
CA ILE A 357 12.35 21.38 5.02
C ILE A 357 11.51 22.66 5.03
N ILE A 358 10.40 22.71 5.79
CA ILE A 358 9.53 23.90 5.88
C ILE A 358 10.25 25.11 6.50
N SER A 359 11.16 24.86 7.46
CA SER A 359 11.92 25.93 8.14
C SER A 359 13.08 26.50 7.33
N PHE A 360 13.39 25.93 6.16
CA PHE A 360 14.47 26.40 5.30
C PHE A 360 14.03 27.67 4.54
N PRO A 361 14.66 28.85 4.74
CA PRO A 361 14.16 30.10 4.19
C PRO A 361 14.18 30.16 2.65
N ASP A 362 13.16 30.80 2.06
CA ASP A 362 12.90 30.96 0.61
C ASP A 362 13.96 31.74 -0.21
N ASN A 363 15.17 31.94 0.30
CA ASN A 363 16.25 32.67 -0.38
C ASN A 363 16.78 32.00 -1.68
N THR A 364 16.17 30.89 -2.11
CA THR A 364 16.40 30.23 -3.40
C THR A 364 15.11 29.94 -4.20
N ALA A 365 13.92 30.18 -3.64
CA ALA A 365 12.66 29.82 -4.30
C ALA A 365 12.34 30.73 -5.50
N GLN A 366 12.77 31.98 -5.45
CA GLN A 366 12.40 33.01 -6.44
C GLN A 366 13.22 32.92 -7.75
N ASP A 367 14.37 32.25 -7.74
CA ASP A 367 15.16 31.92 -8.95
C ASP A 367 14.75 30.59 -9.61
N VAL A 368 13.99 29.73 -8.91
CA VAL A 368 13.65 28.36 -9.38
C VAL A 368 12.29 28.30 -10.09
N LEU A 369 11.45 29.33 -9.94
CA LEU A 369 10.11 29.42 -10.54
C LEU A 369 9.97 30.49 -11.64
N GLY A 370 11.06 31.17 -11.99
CA GLY A 370 11.13 32.11 -13.11
C GLY A 370 11.53 31.44 -14.43
N GLU A 371 10.75 31.70 -15.48
CA GLU A 371 11.04 31.41 -16.90
C GLU A 371 11.17 29.94 -17.34
N GLN A 372 10.05 29.37 -17.79
CA GLN A 372 10.03 28.24 -18.72
C GLN A 372 10.44 28.67 -20.14
N PRO A 373 11.27 27.85 -20.82
CA PRO A 373 10.96 27.50 -22.21
C PRO A 373 10.82 25.97 -22.41
N ALA A 374 9.92 25.59 -23.31
CA ALA A 374 9.59 24.19 -23.58
C ALA A 374 10.65 23.45 -24.43
N SER A 375 11.50 22.63 -23.79
CA SER A 375 12.19 21.50 -24.43
C SER A 375 12.75 20.53 -23.39
N TRP A 376 12.14 19.34 -23.24
CA TRP A 376 12.63 18.31 -22.32
C TRP A 376 13.67 17.40 -22.98
N THR A 377 14.88 17.94 -23.19
CA THR A 377 16.09 17.13 -23.38
C THR A 377 16.73 16.79 -22.04
N ALA A 378 17.30 15.58 -21.92
CA ALA A 378 17.65 14.98 -20.64
C ALA A 378 18.82 15.65 -19.89
N THR A 379 18.51 16.38 -18.81
CA THR A 379 19.24 16.37 -17.53
C THR A 379 18.43 17.18 -16.51
N VAL A 380 17.67 16.51 -15.63
CA VAL A 380 17.17 17.16 -14.42
C VAL A 380 18.37 17.26 -13.47
N ASN A 381 18.89 18.47 -13.31
CA ASN A 381 20.02 18.72 -12.41
C ASN A 381 19.64 18.34 -10.98
N ALA A 382 20.20 17.25 -10.47
CA ALA A 382 20.08 16.82 -9.07
C ALA A 382 20.86 17.73 -8.09
N ALA A 383 21.03 19.01 -8.44
CA ALA A 383 21.95 19.97 -7.83
C ALA A 383 21.23 21.14 -7.13
N LEU A 384 19.90 21.13 -7.05
CA LEU A 384 19.09 22.21 -6.45
C LEU A 384 18.42 21.84 -5.12
N ALA A 385 18.41 20.56 -4.73
CA ALA A 385 18.03 20.14 -3.38
C ALA A 385 19.28 20.09 -2.49
N PRO A 386 19.30 20.72 -1.30
CA PRO A 386 20.39 20.53 -0.34
C PRO A 386 20.64 19.04 -0.07
N ALA A 387 21.91 18.62 -0.06
CA ALA A 387 22.27 17.21 0.16
C ALA A 387 21.72 16.65 1.50
N ALA A 388 21.52 17.52 2.49
CA ALA A 388 20.88 17.21 3.76
C ALA A 388 19.43 16.70 3.64
N TRP A 389 18.72 16.97 2.53
CA TRP A 389 17.35 16.47 2.29
C TRP A 389 17.31 15.05 1.69
N ALA A 390 18.44 14.55 1.20
CA ALA A 390 18.61 13.18 0.72
C ALA A 390 19.52 12.34 1.65
N TYR A 391 19.84 12.88 2.83
CA TYR A 391 20.65 12.24 3.84
C TYR A 391 19.82 11.22 4.65
N SER A 392 20.44 10.09 4.98
CA SER A 392 19.95 9.12 5.96
C SER A 392 21.02 8.96 7.04
N THR A 393 20.61 8.94 8.31
CA THR A 393 21.51 8.69 9.45
C THR A 393 22.04 7.26 9.48
N VAL A 394 21.39 6.34 8.75
CA VAL A 394 21.67 4.90 8.81
C VAL A 394 22.39 4.38 7.57
N SER A 395 22.03 4.86 6.37
CA SER A 395 22.53 4.25 5.13
C SER A 395 22.94 5.28 4.08
N THR A 396 23.82 4.87 3.17
CA THR A 396 24.27 5.70 2.05
C THR A 396 24.32 4.85 0.79
N PHE A 397 23.71 5.32 -0.29
CA PHE A 397 23.67 4.58 -1.55
C PHE A 397 25.08 4.18 -2.04
N GLY A 398 25.22 2.93 -2.48
CA GLY A 398 26.49 2.37 -2.94
C GLY A 398 27.49 2.01 -1.82
N SER A 399 27.20 2.35 -0.56
CA SER A 399 28.01 1.99 0.60
C SER A 399 27.40 0.82 1.36
N ARG A 400 28.25 -0.13 1.79
CA ARG A 400 27.84 -1.19 2.72
C ARG A 400 27.70 -0.58 4.11
N TYR A 401 26.55 -0.80 4.76
CA TYR A 401 26.32 -0.41 6.16
C TYR A 401 27.47 -0.87 7.07
N LYS A 402 27.89 0.03 7.96
CA LYS A 402 28.76 -0.24 9.11
C LYS A 402 28.06 0.27 10.37
N PRO A 403 28.15 -0.43 11.50
CA PRO A 403 27.70 0.12 12.78
C PRO A 403 28.38 1.47 13.08
N PRO A 404 27.67 2.43 13.71
CA PRO A 404 28.21 3.75 14.01
C PRO A 404 29.35 3.73 15.04
N VAL A 405 29.32 2.75 15.95
CA VAL A 405 30.40 2.43 16.90
C VAL A 405 30.54 0.90 17.04
N ALA A 406 31.66 0.45 17.57
CA ALA A 406 31.90 -0.96 17.87
C ALA A 406 31.11 -1.46 19.11
N GLU A 407 31.09 -2.77 19.31
CA GLU A 407 30.64 -3.46 20.55
C GLU A 407 29.18 -3.25 21.01
N LEU A 408 28.31 -2.66 20.16
CA LEU A 408 26.87 -2.58 20.41
C LEU A 408 26.23 -3.96 20.66
N SER A 409 25.33 -4.02 21.65
CA SER A 409 24.46 -5.18 21.86
C SER A 409 23.50 -5.40 20.68
N THR A 410 22.83 -6.56 20.65
CA THR A 410 21.87 -6.89 19.57
C THR A 410 20.76 -5.84 19.44
N LEU A 411 20.21 -5.35 20.55
CA LEU A 411 19.12 -4.38 20.53
C LEU A 411 19.60 -2.97 20.14
N GLU A 412 20.74 -2.53 20.69
CA GLU A 412 21.40 -1.29 20.26
C GLU A 412 21.78 -1.30 18.78
N SER A 413 22.23 -2.44 18.25
CA SER A 413 22.58 -2.63 16.84
C SER A 413 21.37 -2.58 15.91
N VAL A 414 20.19 -3.00 16.38
CA VAL A 414 18.91 -2.82 15.66
C VAL A 414 18.41 -1.38 15.77
N GLU A 415 18.54 -0.75 16.93
CA GLU A 415 18.16 0.64 17.14
C GLU A 415 19.07 1.62 16.36
N ALA A 416 20.34 1.28 16.15
CA ALA A 416 21.24 1.99 15.24
C ALA A 416 20.83 1.88 13.76
N LEU A 417 19.89 0.98 13.41
CA LEU A 417 19.26 0.92 12.08
C LEU A 417 18.00 1.79 11.98
N VAL A 418 17.59 2.49 13.04
CA VAL A 418 16.40 3.37 13.04
C VAL A 418 16.77 4.77 12.57
N GLU A 419 16.02 5.29 11.60
CA GLU A 419 16.26 6.60 11.00
C GLU A 419 16.02 7.71 12.04
N GLY A 420 16.98 8.63 12.19
CA GLY A 420 16.90 9.71 13.17
C GLY A 420 16.92 9.27 14.64
N SER A 421 17.39 8.06 14.95
CA SER A 421 17.66 7.63 16.34
C SER A 421 19.03 8.13 16.80
N ASP A 422 19.17 8.51 18.07
CA ASP A 422 20.46 8.88 18.69
C ASP A 422 21.51 7.78 18.52
N MET A 423 21.10 6.51 18.57
CA MET A 423 21.96 5.35 18.30
C MET A 423 22.54 5.34 16.88
N SER A 424 21.78 5.81 15.88
CA SER A 424 22.25 5.90 14.49
C SER A 424 23.24 7.04 14.27
N MET A 425 23.23 8.07 15.13
CA MET A 425 24.06 9.27 15.04
C MET A 425 25.36 9.19 15.85
N LEU A 426 25.60 8.07 16.54
CA LEU A 426 26.86 7.81 17.25
C LEU A 426 28.05 7.80 16.27
N HIS A 427 29.24 8.09 16.78
CA HIS A 427 30.49 8.04 16.03
C HIS A 427 31.68 7.87 16.98
N GLU A 428 32.75 7.25 16.51
CA GLU A 428 33.98 7.08 17.29
C GLU A 428 34.54 8.44 17.75
N GLY A 429 34.81 8.57 19.06
CA GLY A 429 35.28 9.83 19.66
C GLY A 429 34.19 10.89 19.92
N GLY A 430 32.92 10.59 19.64
CA GLY A 430 31.79 11.46 19.98
C GLY A 430 31.56 11.58 21.50
N THR A 431 30.86 12.64 21.92
CA THR A 431 30.57 12.89 23.35
C THR A 431 29.38 12.09 23.90
N MET A 432 28.61 11.43 23.04
CA MET A 432 27.44 10.63 23.41
C MET A 432 27.83 9.15 23.48
N THR A 433 27.53 8.49 24.59
CA THR A 433 27.74 7.04 24.75
C THR A 433 26.55 6.25 24.22
N SER A 434 26.75 4.96 23.92
CA SER A 434 25.66 4.07 23.52
C SER A 434 24.61 3.93 24.62
N ASP A 435 25.03 3.76 25.89
CA ASP A 435 24.13 3.73 27.05
C ASP A 435 23.22 4.97 27.11
N TYR A 436 23.79 6.17 26.91
CA TYR A 436 23.01 7.41 26.96
C TYR A 436 22.00 7.48 25.82
N ALA A 437 22.44 7.20 24.59
CA ALA A 437 21.58 7.19 23.40
C ALA A 437 20.48 6.12 23.49
N TRP A 438 20.79 4.95 24.05
CA TRP A 438 19.83 3.87 24.29
C TRP A 438 18.77 4.28 25.31
N THR A 439 19.16 4.77 26.49
CA THR A 439 18.23 5.18 27.56
C THR A 439 17.32 6.34 27.13
N HIS A 440 17.81 7.27 26.30
CA HIS A 440 17.08 8.46 25.85
C HIS A 440 16.38 8.32 24.49
N ARG A 441 16.49 7.17 23.81
CA ARG A 441 15.78 6.86 22.56
C ARG A 441 14.28 7.15 22.68
N GLU A 442 13.61 7.44 21.57
CA GLU A 442 12.15 7.57 21.58
C GLU A 442 11.48 6.20 21.79
N GLY A 443 10.51 6.10 22.71
CA GLY A 443 9.63 4.95 22.80
C GLY A 443 8.68 4.83 21.60
N ARG A 444 8.10 3.65 21.37
CA ARG A 444 7.23 3.36 20.22
C ARG A 444 6.01 4.29 20.15
N LEU A 445 5.44 4.71 21.29
CA LEU A 445 4.34 5.69 21.32
C LEU A 445 4.77 7.06 20.79
N LYS A 446 5.94 7.53 21.19
CA LYS A 446 6.52 8.81 20.75
C LYS A 446 6.91 8.75 19.26
N ARG A 447 7.52 7.64 18.82
CA ARG A 447 7.81 7.36 17.39
C ARG A 447 6.58 7.47 16.50
N TYR A 448 5.43 7.00 16.99
CA TYR A 448 4.15 7.07 16.30
C TYR A 448 3.34 8.36 16.57
N GLU A 449 3.91 9.35 17.28
CA GLU A 449 3.24 10.59 17.67
C GLU A 449 1.92 10.36 18.44
N ASN A 450 1.85 9.30 19.24
CA ASN A 450 0.64 8.80 19.93
C ASN A 450 -0.53 8.39 19.00
N LYS A 451 -0.27 8.16 17.71
CA LYS A 451 -1.24 7.64 16.74
C LYS A 451 -1.16 6.12 16.64
N ARG A 452 -2.24 5.50 16.18
CA ARG A 452 -2.32 4.05 15.97
C ARG A 452 -1.61 3.57 14.70
N VAL A 453 -1.75 4.35 13.64
CA VAL A 453 -1.09 4.14 12.33
C VAL A 453 -0.52 5.49 11.89
N GLY A 454 0.36 5.50 10.90
CA GLY A 454 1.13 6.69 10.56
C GLY A 454 2.36 6.42 9.71
N GLY A 455 2.96 5.24 9.91
CA GLY A 455 4.34 4.94 9.53
C GLY A 455 4.48 3.91 8.42
N THR A 456 5.61 3.20 8.46
CA THR A 456 6.06 2.23 7.46
C THR A 456 5.03 1.16 7.15
N VAL A 457 4.67 1.03 5.86
CA VAL A 457 3.83 -0.03 5.32
C VAL A 457 4.67 -1.26 4.99
N VAL A 458 5.80 -1.08 4.30
CA VAL A 458 6.64 -2.17 3.80
C VAL A 458 8.12 -1.85 3.96
N VAL A 459 8.87 -2.81 4.50
CA VAL A 459 10.33 -2.90 4.32
C VAL A 459 10.62 -4.05 3.35
N HIS A 460 11.31 -3.77 2.25
CA HIS A 460 11.58 -4.74 1.18
C HIS A 460 13.07 -5.11 1.08
N PHE A 461 13.42 -5.95 0.10
CA PHE A 461 14.77 -6.40 -0.24
C PHE A 461 15.45 -7.13 0.93
N ILE A 462 14.68 -7.84 1.75
CA ILE A 462 15.18 -8.51 2.94
C ILE A 462 15.81 -9.86 2.57
N LYS A 463 16.94 -9.80 1.83
CA LYS A 463 17.61 -10.97 1.24
C LYS A 463 18.22 -11.96 2.25
N LYS A 464 18.14 -11.72 3.56
CA LYS A 464 18.67 -12.59 4.63
C LYS A 464 17.64 -12.79 5.75
N HIS A 465 17.58 -13.99 6.32
CA HIS A 465 16.71 -14.30 7.47
C HIS A 465 17.04 -13.44 8.70
N VAL A 466 18.32 -13.15 8.95
CA VAL A 466 18.75 -12.24 10.03
C VAL A 466 18.15 -10.83 9.83
N TRP A 467 18.19 -10.27 8.62
CA TRP A 467 17.61 -8.95 8.33
C TRP A 467 16.09 -8.91 8.54
N PHE A 468 15.41 -10.04 8.33
CA PHE A 468 13.98 -10.17 8.59
C PHE A 468 13.66 -10.16 10.08
N LEU A 469 14.53 -10.77 10.90
CA LEU A 469 14.45 -10.69 12.36
C LEU A 469 14.87 -9.31 12.90
N GLU A 470 15.87 -8.64 12.30
CA GLU A 470 16.19 -7.24 12.60
C GLU A 470 14.99 -6.32 12.35
N THR A 471 14.30 -6.52 11.22
CA THR A 471 13.06 -5.78 10.90
C THR A 471 11.94 -6.11 11.88
N ALA A 472 11.77 -7.37 12.28
CA ALA A 472 10.79 -7.76 13.30
C ALA A 472 11.08 -7.08 14.65
N LEU A 473 12.33 -7.09 15.11
CA LEU A 473 12.74 -6.43 16.36
C LEU A 473 12.45 -4.92 16.31
N ALA A 474 12.82 -4.24 15.22
CA ALA A 474 12.58 -2.80 15.06
C ALA A 474 11.10 -2.43 14.96
N MET A 475 10.29 -3.19 14.21
CA MET A 475 8.90 -2.81 13.89
C MET A 475 7.87 -3.38 14.86
N LEU A 476 8.16 -4.52 15.50
CA LEU A 476 7.20 -5.28 16.32
C LEU A 476 7.59 -5.38 17.80
N GLU A 477 8.87 -5.34 18.17
CA GLU A 477 9.29 -5.65 19.55
C GLU A 477 9.68 -4.41 20.38
N SER A 478 9.79 -3.20 19.79
CA SER A 478 10.13 -1.98 20.54
C SER A 478 9.18 -1.67 21.71
N ASP A 479 9.73 -1.21 22.83
CA ASP A 479 8.95 -0.79 24.01
C ASP A 479 8.04 0.41 23.70
N GLU A 480 6.88 0.49 24.35
CA GLU A 480 5.96 1.63 24.19
C GLU A 480 6.56 2.95 24.70
N HIS A 481 7.37 2.87 25.75
CA HIS A 481 8.16 3.96 26.34
C HIS A 481 9.62 3.56 26.45
N SER A 482 10.55 4.50 26.30
CA SER A 482 11.95 4.28 26.67
C SER A 482 12.18 4.32 28.19
N GLU A 483 13.39 4.02 28.63
CA GLU A 483 13.79 4.07 30.04
C GLU A 483 13.65 5.48 30.62
N ALA A 484 14.15 6.50 29.92
CA ALA A 484 14.01 7.90 30.33
C ALA A 484 12.53 8.35 30.35
N GLU A 485 11.74 7.97 29.34
CA GLU A 485 10.30 8.26 29.30
C GLU A 485 9.54 7.61 30.47
N SER A 486 9.88 6.36 30.81
CA SER A 486 9.28 5.62 31.91
C SER A 486 9.61 6.21 33.27
N GLN A 487 10.85 6.70 33.46
CA GLN A 487 11.26 7.41 34.68
C GLN A 487 10.47 8.71 34.87
N LEU A 488 10.37 9.53 33.82
CA LEU A 488 9.62 10.80 33.85
C LEU A 488 8.12 10.59 34.17
N LEU A 489 7.50 9.54 33.62
CA LEU A 489 6.12 9.18 33.95
C LEU A 489 5.97 8.77 35.43
N HIS A 490 6.90 7.99 35.96
CA HIS A 490 6.88 7.57 37.36
C HIS A 490 7.05 8.74 38.34
N GLU A 491 7.94 9.69 38.04
CA GLU A 491 8.12 10.92 38.81
C GLU A 491 6.86 11.80 38.79
N HIS A 492 6.23 11.94 37.63
CA HIS A 492 4.99 12.69 37.46
C HIS A 492 3.82 12.09 38.26
N ASP A 493 3.61 10.77 38.17
CA ASP A 493 2.56 10.07 38.93
C ASP A 493 2.80 10.14 40.44
N THR A 494 4.05 10.00 40.88
CA THR A 494 4.45 10.17 42.29
C THR A 494 4.15 11.60 42.78
N THR A 495 4.41 12.60 41.94
CA THR A 495 4.11 14.01 42.22
C THR A 495 2.60 14.27 42.33
N ILE A 496 1.80 13.76 41.39
CA ILE A 496 0.33 13.84 41.45
C ILE A 496 -0.23 13.14 42.71
N ALA A 497 0.30 11.98 43.06
CA ALA A 497 -0.10 11.26 44.27
C ALA A 497 0.25 12.04 45.55
N ALA A 498 1.40 12.73 45.58
CA ALA A 498 1.79 13.61 46.68
C ALA A 498 0.86 14.83 46.81
N PHE A 499 0.58 15.54 45.71
CA PHE A 499 -0.36 16.66 45.68
C PHE A 499 -1.78 16.24 46.10
N SER A 500 -2.28 15.10 45.59
CA SER A 500 -3.60 14.57 45.95
C SER A 500 -3.70 14.25 47.45
N LYS A 501 -2.64 13.65 48.04
CA LYS A 501 -2.56 13.41 49.49
C LYS A 501 -2.50 14.71 50.30
N ALA A 502 -1.81 15.75 49.81
CA ALA A 502 -1.74 17.05 50.47
C ALA A 502 -3.11 17.78 50.44
N PHE A 503 -3.81 17.74 49.30
CA PHE A 503 -5.14 18.33 49.13
C PHE A 503 -6.20 17.62 50.00
N ALA A 504 -6.12 16.29 50.09
CA ALA A 504 -7.00 15.50 50.97
C ALA A 504 -6.76 15.77 52.47
N ARG A 505 -5.55 16.18 52.85
CA ARG A 505 -5.23 16.62 54.23
C ARG A 505 -5.72 18.03 54.54
N HIS A 506 -5.79 18.92 53.56
CA HIS A 506 -6.34 20.29 53.72
C HIS A 506 -7.89 20.36 53.72
N ARG A 507 -8.57 19.26 53.43
CA ARG A 507 -10.05 19.15 53.48
C ARG A 507 -10.58 18.40 54.72
N ARG A 508 -9.75 18.21 55.75
CA ARG A 508 -10.12 17.58 57.03
C ARG A 508 -9.90 18.52 58.19
#